data_AF-I1D6R6-F1
#
_entry.id   AF-I1D6R6-F1
#
_cell.length_a   1.000
_cell.length_b   1.000
_cell.length_c   1.000
_cell.angle_alpha   90.00
_cell.angle_beta   90.00
_cell.angle_gamma   90.00
#
_symmetry.space_group_name_H-M   'P 1'
#
loop_
_entity.id
_entity.type
_entity.pdbx_description
1 polymer ?
#
loop_
_entity_poly.entity_id
_entity_poly.type
_entity_poly.pdbx_seq_one_letter_code
_entity_poly.pdbx_strand_id
1 'polypeptide(L)'
;MSELSHLDDSGAVRMVDVSAKEVTARTAVARGTVRTTAEVLGLLAEGGLPKGDALATARIAGIMGAKRTSELIPLCHQIALTKVDVDFELGADSVDITATARTSDRTGVEMEALTAVAVAGLALHDMIKAVDPAAALDDVRLVRKEGGKSGSWRRDDAREADRVRVSRKTQEARAAEDGEAVAGADRVRVSRKTQEARAAEDEEAVAGADRVRVSRKTQEARAAEDEEAVAGADRVRVSRKTQEDA
;
A
#
# COMPACT_ATOMS: atom_id res chain seq x y z
N MET A 1 -4.31 -4.77 38.14
CA MET A 1 -3.89 -3.48 37.57
C MET A 1 -2.40 -3.56 37.33
N SER A 2 -1.96 -3.54 36.07
CA SER A 2 -0.53 -3.53 35.75
C SER A 2 0.05 -2.16 36.10
N GLU A 3 1.08 -2.13 36.95
CA GLU A 3 1.82 -0.92 37.27
C GLU A 3 2.23 -0.18 35.99
N LEU A 4 1.98 1.14 35.96
CA LEU A 4 2.40 2.01 34.88
C LEU A 4 3.94 2.06 34.88
N SER A 5 4.58 1.36 33.94
CA SER A 5 6.04 1.16 33.97
C SER A 5 6.88 2.43 33.87
N HIS A 6 6.29 3.55 33.44
CA HIS A 6 6.98 4.82 33.21
C HIS A 6 6.93 5.79 34.40
N LEU A 7 6.34 5.40 35.52
CA LEU A 7 6.33 6.17 36.76
C LEU A 7 7.21 5.46 37.79
N ASP A 8 7.87 6.24 38.65
CA ASP A 8 8.44 5.73 39.89
C ASP A 8 7.42 5.77 41.04
N ASP A 9 7.83 5.32 42.23
CA ASP A 9 6.99 5.26 43.42
C ASP A 9 6.52 6.64 43.91
N SER A 10 7.13 7.72 43.40
CA SER A 10 6.74 9.11 43.66
C SER A 10 5.83 9.71 42.58
N GLY A 11 5.57 8.96 41.49
CA GLY A 11 4.82 9.44 40.32
C GLY A 11 5.66 10.26 39.34
N ALA A 12 6.99 10.28 39.49
CA ALA A 12 7.87 10.95 38.54
C ALA A 12 8.15 10.08 37.31
N VAL A 13 8.32 10.73 36.17
CA VAL A 13 8.51 10.07 34.88
C VAL A 13 9.93 9.50 34.80
N ARG A 14 10.05 8.21 34.47
CA ARG A 14 11.35 7.55 34.29
C ARG A 14 11.39 6.64 33.07
N MET A 15 12.58 6.48 32.51
CA MET A 15 12.87 5.44 31.53
C MET A 15 12.95 4.09 32.26
N VAL A 16 12.33 3.05 31.68
CA VAL A 16 12.30 1.71 32.28
C VAL A 16 13.69 1.08 32.17
N ASP A 17 14.23 0.55 33.26
CA ASP A 17 15.45 -0.27 33.16
C ASP A 17 15.13 -1.60 32.46
N VAL A 18 15.86 -1.87 31.39
CA VAL A 18 15.74 -3.10 30.59
C VAL A 18 16.97 -3.99 30.68
N SER A 19 17.96 -3.64 31.51
CA SER A 19 19.26 -4.32 31.64
C SER A 19 19.14 -5.84 31.85
N ALA A 20 18.19 -6.28 32.67
CA ALA A 20 17.91 -7.68 32.99
C ALA A 20 17.10 -8.44 31.91
N LYS A 21 16.62 -7.77 30.86
CA LYS A 21 15.88 -8.42 29.76
C LYS A 21 16.86 -9.00 28.75
N GLU A 22 16.48 -10.13 28.16
CA GLU A 22 17.26 -10.75 27.09
C GLU A 22 17.18 -9.96 25.78
N VAL A 23 18.28 -10.02 25.02
CA VAL A 23 18.35 -9.50 23.65
C VAL A 23 17.66 -10.50 22.71
N THR A 24 16.63 -10.04 22.00
CA THR A 24 15.87 -10.88 21.06
C THR A 24 15.62 -10.12 19.76
N ALA A 25 15.44 -10.85 18.66
CA ALA A 25 14.98 -10.24 17.40
C ALA A 25 13.59 -9.61 17.58
N ARG A 26 13.43 -8.38 17.09
CA ARG A 26 12.21 -7.59 17.24
C ARG A 26 11.85 -6.91 15.93
N THR A 27 10.56 -6.80 15.67
CA THR A 27 10.05 -6.14 14.47
C THR A 27 8.77 -5.40 14.81
N ALA A 28 8.62 -4.20 14.27
CA ALA A 28 7.39 -3.43 14.33
C ALA A 28 7.02 -2.94 12.94
N VAL A 29 5.72 -2.91 12.66
CA VAL A 29 5.15 -2.36 11.43
C VAL A 29 4.13 -1.30 11.85
N ALA A 30 4.26 -0.10 11.30
CA ALA A 30 3.32 0.99 11.47
C ALA A 30 2.79 1.45 10.12
N ARG A 31 1.61 2.08 10.14
CA ARG A 31 0.97 2.68 8.97
C ARG A 31 0.45 4.07 9.29
N GLY A 32 0.26 4.88 8.27
CA GLY A 32 -0.43 6.17 8.29
C GLY A 32 -0.85 6.55 6.89
N THR A 33 -1.67 7.58 6.76
CA THR A 33 -2.23 7.99 5.46
C THR A 33 -2.14 9.51 5.33
N VAL A 34 -1.55 9.99 4.24
CA VAL A 34 -1.64 11.41 3.86
C VAL A 34 -2.85 11.59 2.95
N ARG A 35 -3.88 12.31 3.40
CA ARG A 35 -5.05 12.68 2.58
C ARG A 35 -4.72 13.93 1.78
N THR A 36 -5.02 13.91 0.49
CA THR A 36 -4.72 15.01 -0.44
C THR A 36 -5.63 14.94 -1.67
N THR A 37 -5.37 15.76 -2.69
CA THR A 37 -6.19 15.85 -3.90
C THR A 37 -5.72 14.90 -5.00
N ALA A 38 -6.62 14.60 -5.94
CA ALA A 38 -6.29 13.82 -7.14
C ALA A 38 -5.22 14.53 -8.02
N GLU A 39 -5.18 15.86 -8.01
CA GLU A 39 -4.16 16.66 -8.69
C GLU A 39 -2.76 16.35 -8.13
N VAL A 40 -2.61 16.38 -6.79
CA VAL A 40 -1.34 16.03 -6.14
C VAL A 40 -0.94 14.59 -6.46
N LEU A 41 -1.88 13.66 -6.47
CA LEU A 41 -1.60 12.27 -6.81
C LEU A 41 -1.13 12.09 -8.26
N GLY A 42 -1.71 12.83 -9.21
CA GLY A 42 -1.23 12.89 -10.59
C GLY A 42 0.22 13.40 -10.66
N LEU A 43 0.51 14.51 -9.99
CA LEU A 43 1.86 15.07 -9.93
C LEU A 43 2.87 14.12 -9.28
N LEU A 44 2.47 13.39 -8.23
CA LEU A 44 3.30 12.38 -7.58
C LEU A 44 3.58 11.19 -8.50
N ALA A 45 2.60 10.73 -9.27
CA ALA A 45 2.74 9.60 -10.18
C ALA A 45 3.66 9.93 -11.38
N GLU A 46 3.58 11.16 -11.87
CA GLU A 46 4.34 11.63 -13.04
C GLU A 46 5.72 12.21 -12.66
N GLY A 47 5.98 12.45 -11.37
CA GLY A 47 7.19 13.13 -10.91
C GLY A 47 7.19 14.64 -11.21
N GLY A 48 6.02 15.24 -11.41
CA GLY A 48 5.83 16.63 -11.86
C GLY A 48 5.85 17.70 -10.76
N LEU A 49 6.22 17.35 -9.51
CA LEU A 49 6.24 18.33 -8.43
C LEU A 49 7.40 19.33 -8.58
N PRO A 50 7.18 20.64 -8.34
CA PRO A 50 8.23 21.66 -8.45
C PRO A 50 9.45 21.42 -7.55
N LYS A 51 9.28 20.66 -6.47
CA LYS A 51 10.31 20.34 -5.48
C LYS A 51 11.08 19.05 -5.78
N GLY A 52 10.78 18.36 -6.87
CA GLY A 52 11.40 17.08 -7.23
C GLY A 52 10.69 15.86 -6.64
N ASP A 53 11.42 14.76 -6.46
CA ASP A 53 10.85 13.47 -6.03
C ASP A 53 10.44 13.49 -4.55
N ALA A 54 9.15 13.73 -4.32
CA ALA A 54 8.55 13.79 -3.00
C ALA A 54 8.52 12.43 -2.28
N LEU A 55 8.30 11.32 -3.00
CA LEU A 55 8.22 9.99 -2.39
C LEU A 55 9.61 9.50 -1.96
N ALA A 56 10.64 9.74 -2.77
CA ALA A 56 12.02 9.45 -2.38
C ALA A 56 12.45 10.30 -1.18
N THR A 57 12.13 11.60 -1.20
CA THR A 57 12.42 12.52 -0.08
C THR A 57 11.74 12.06 1.21
N ALA A 58 10.44 11.76 1.15
CA ALA A 58 9.66 11.27 2.28
C ALA A 58 10.19 9.92 2.80
N ARG A 59 10.67 9.03 1.92
CA ARG A 59 11.30 7.75 2.30
C ARG A 59 12.55 7.97 3.15
N ILE A 60 13.45 8.84 2.69
CA ILE A 60 14.69 9.16 3.39
C ILE A 60 14.36 9.81 4.73
N ALA A 61 13.42 10.75 4.75
CA ALA A 61 12.97 11.42 5.96
C ALA A 61 12.42 10.41 6.98
N GLY A 62 11.59 9.45 6.57
CA GLY A 62 11.09 8.39 7.45
C GLY A 62 12.21 7.51 8.02
N ILE A 63 13.19 7.11 7.20
CA ILE A 63 14.37 6.33 7.65
C ILE A 63 15.20 7.14 8.66
N MET A 64 15.40 8.44 8.43
CA MET A 64 16.09 9.32 9.35
C MET A 64 15.31 9.52 10.65
N GLY A 65 13.98 9.66 10.56
CA GLY A 65 13.08 9.76 11.70
C GLY A 65 13.19 8.55 12.62
N ALA A 66 13.14 7.34 12.04
CA ALA A 66 13.34 6.09 12.81
C ALA A 66 14.64 6.10 13.61
N LYS A 67 15.76 6.48 12.97
CA LYS A 67 17.09 6.50 13.60
C LYS A 67 17.23 7.56 14.70
N ARG A 68 16.37 8.58 14.70
CA ARG A 68 16.36 9.67 15.69
C ARG A 68 15.24 9.55 16.72
N THR A 69 14.54 8.43 16.77
CA THR A 69 13.38 8.24 17.66
C THR A 69 13.71 8.55 19.12
N SER A 70 14.86 8.11 19.63
CA SER A 70 15.29 8.38 21.01
C SER A 70 15.67 9.85 21.28
N GLU A 71 15.94 10.64 20.24
CA GLU A 71 16.15 12.10 20.36
C GLU A 71 14.81 12.85 20.45
N LEU A 72 13.75 12.27 19.88
CA LEU A 72 12.43 12.92 19.75
C LEU A 72 11.46 12.48 20.84
N ILE A 73 11.51 11.21 21.27
CA ILE A 73 10.61 10.62 22.26
C ILE A 73 11.37 10.46 23.59
N PRO A 74 11.07 11.28 24.63
CA PRO A 74 11.94 11.45 25.79
C PRO A 74 12.33 10.18 26.57
N LEU A 75 11.50 9.15 26.57
CA LEU A 75 11.71 7.93 27.35
C LEU A 75 12.00 6.70 26.49
N CYS A 76 12.20 6.88 25.18
CA CYS A 76 12.65 5.80 24.33
C CYS A 76 14.13 5.50 24.60
N HIS A 77 14.46 4.22 24.72
CA HIS A 77 15.84 3.77 24.73
C HIS A 77 16.51 4.06 23.38
N GLN A 78 17.83 4.25 23.40
CA GLN A 78 18.62 4.22 22.18
C GLN A 78 18.73 2.76 21.70
N ILE A 79 18.31 2.50 20.46
CA ILE A 79 18.26 1.15 19.89
C ILE A 79 19.11 1.11 18.62
N ALA A 80 19.96 0.09 18.50
CA ALA A 80 20.71 -0.17 17.27
C ALA A 80 19.77 -0.81 16.21
N LEU A 81 19.16 0.02 15.38
CA LEU A 81 18.30 -0.44 14.28
C LEU A 81 19.10 -1.24 13.25
N THR A 82 18.63 -2.45 12.93
CA THR A 82 19.25 -3.30 11.91
C THR A 82 18.61 -3.14 10.54
N LYS A 83 17.33 -2.73 10.49
CA LYS A 83 16.62 -2.44 9.25
C LYS A 83 15.50 -1.43 9.47
N VAL A 84 15.34 -0.52 8.50
CA VAL A 84 14.17 0.36 8.37
C VAL A 84 13.75 0.39 6.90
N ASP A 85 12.52 -0.01 6.61
CA ASP A 85 11.87 0.14 5.32
C ASP A 85 10.68 1.10 5.46
N VAL A 86 10.47 1.98 4.48
CA VAL A 86 9.31 2.88 4.41
C VAL A 86 8.77 2.82 2.99
N ASP A 87 7.52 2.44 2.81
CA ASP A 87 6.87 2.26 1.51
C ASP A 87 5.61 3.12 1.38
N PHE A 88 5.27 3.44 0.13
CA PHE A 88 4.14 4.27 -0.24
C PHE A 88 3.26 3.56 -1.26
N GLU A 89 1.94 3.73 -1.10
CA GLU A 89 0.91 3.31 -2.06
C GLU A 89 0.00 4.51 -2.36
N LEU A 90 -0.15 4.84 -3.64
CA LEU A 90 -0.99 5.94 -4.12
C LEU A 90 -2.43 5.42 -4.27
N GLY A 91 -3.37 6.03 -3.56
CA GLY A 91 -4.81 5.81 -3.69
C GLY A 91 -5.48 6.80 -4.63
N ALA A 92 -6.80 6.98 -4.50
CA ALA A 92 -7.56 7.96 -5.29
C ALA A 92 -7.52 9.39 -4.68
N ASP A 93 -7.43 9.49 -3.36
CA ASP A 93 -7.45 10.73 -2.57
C ASP A 93 -6.43 10.69 -1.40
N SER A 94 -5.47 9.77 -1.46
CA SER A 94 -4.52 9.56 -0.37
C SER A 94 -3.23 8.87 -0.77
N VAL A 95 -2.20 9.02 0.05
CA VAL A 95 -0.97 8.22 0.02
C VAL A 95 -0.89 7.41 1.31
N ASP A 96 -0.96 6.09 1.20
CA ASP A 96 -0.74 5.19 2.33
C ASP A 96 0.76 4.99 2.55
N ILE A 97 1.19 5.10 3.81
CA ILE A 97 2.57 4.93 4.26
C ILE A 97 2.64 3.67 5.11
N THR A 98 3.57 2.77 4.82
CA THR A 98 3.91 1.63 5.69
C THR A 98 5.37 1.69 6.06
N ALA A 99 5.69 1.69 7.35
CA ALA A 99 7.06 1.58 7.84
C ALA A 99 7.28 0.28 8.60
N THR A 100 8.40 -0.39 8.36
CA THR A 100 8.86 -1.56 9.11
C THR A 100 10.22 -1.28 9.73
N ALA A 101 10.31 -1.41 11.06
CA ALA A 101 11.56 -1.30 11.80
C ALA A 101 11.95 -2.67 12.38
N ARG A 102 13.26 -2.97 12.41
CA ARG A 102 13.81 -4.21 12.98
C ARG A 102 15.06 -3.93 13.80
N THR A 103 15.25 -4.76 14.83
CA THR A 103 16.46 -4.78 15.67
C THR A 103 16.64 -6.16 16.31
N SER A 104 17.77 -6.34 17.00
CA SER A 104 17.96 -7.37 18.02
C SER A 104 18.35 -6.66 19.32
N ASP A 105 17.40 -6.46 20.23
CA ASP A 105 17.61 -5.69 21.47
C ASP A 105 16.67 -6.13 22.62
N ARG A 106 16.76 -5.46 23.77
CA ARG A 106 16.02 -5.71 25.01
C ARG A 106 14.64 -5.07 25.05
N THR A 107 14.38 -4.10 24.17
CA THR A 107 13.11 -3.38 24.05
C THR A 107 12.62 -3.35 22.60
N GLY A 108 11.31 -3.15 22.42
CA GLY A 108 10.65 -3.13 21.13
C GLY A 108 10.99 -1.91 20.27
N VAL A 109 10.63 -1.96 18.98
CA VAL A 109 10.87 -0.91 17.99
C VAL A 109 9.58 -0.28 17.46
N GLU A 110 8.51 -0.33 18.26
CA GLU A 110 7.21 0.24 17.92
C GLU A 110 7.31 1.73 17.62
N MET A 111 8.08 2.45 18.45
CA MET A 111 8.23 3.90 18.33
C MET A 111 9.05 4.29 17.11
N GLU A 112 10.04 3.49 16.71
CA GLU A 112 10.83 3.74 15.51
C GLU A 112 9.97 3.58 14.25
N ALA A 113 9.10 2.57 14.21
CA ALA A 113 8.17 2.40 13.09
C ALA A 113 7.13 3.54 13.03
N LEU A 114 6.55 3.93 14.17
CA LEU A 114 5.58 5.03 14.25
C LEU A 114 6.20 6.38 13.86
N THR A 115 7.41 6.65 14.36
CA THR A 115 8.15 7.88 14.06
C THR A 115 8.52 7.94 12.59
N ALA A 116 8.91 6.81 11.98
CA ALA A 116 9.18 6.74 10.54
C ALA A 116 7.95 7.15 9.71
N VAL A 117 6.77 6.64 10.04
CA VAL A 117 5.52 7.03 9.36
C VAL A 117 5.23 8.52 9.55
N ALA A 118 5.31 9.01 10.78
CA ALA A 118 5.01 10.40 11.09
C ALA A 118 5.93 11.36 10.33
N VAL A 119 7.23 11.13 10.38
CA VAL A 119 8.23 11.98 9.72
C VAL A 119 8.13 11.86 8.19
N ALA A 120 7.88 10.68 7.65
CA ALA A 120 7.63 10.51 6.21
C ALA A 120 6.38 11.29 5.76
N GLY A 121 5.29 11.23 6.53
CA GLY A 121 4.06 11.97 6.23
C GLY A 121 4.25 13.48 6.29
N LEU A 122 4.98 13.99 7.30
CA LEU A 122 5.31 15.41 7.42
C LEU A 122 6.21 15.88 6.27
N ALA A 123 7.20 15.07 5.88
CA ALA A 123 8.05 15.38 4.73
C ALA A 123 7.25 15.39 3.42
N LEU A 124 6.33 14.44 3.23
CA LEU A 124 5.45 14.44 2.06
C LEU A 124 4.56 15.68 2.04
N HIS A 125 3.96 16.05 3.17
CA HIS A 125 3.20 17.30 3.31
C HIS A 125 4.08 18.52 2.92
N ASP A 126 5.33 18.61 3.40
CA ASP A 126 6.22 19.72 3.02
C ASP A 126 6.42 19.84 1.50
N MET A 127 6.52 18.69 0.83
CA MET A 127 6.75 18.60 -0.61
C MET A 127 5.53 18.98 -1.43
N ILE A 128 4.31 18.75 -0.92
CA ILE A 128 3.05 18.99 -1.66
C ILE A 128 2.30 20.26 -1.25
N LYS A 129 2.61 20.88 -0.10
CA LYS A 129 1.82 22.01 0.45
C LYS A 129 1.70 23.25 -0.44
N ALA A 130 2.53 23.36 -1.48
CA ALA A 130 2.41 24.43 -2.47
C ALA A 130 1.21 24.23 -3.42
N VAL A 131 0.80 22.98 -3.63
CA VAL A 131 -0.36 22.58 -4.44
C VAL A 131 -1.56 22.32 -3.54
N ASP A 132 -1.35 21.58 -2.44
CA ASP A 132 -2.41 21.28 -1.46
C ASP A 132 -1.95 21.58 -0.03
N PRO A 133 -2.16 22.81 0.47
CA PRO A 133 -1.84 23.16 1.86
C PRO A 133 -2.81 22.54 2.87
N ALA A 134 -3.96 21.99 2.43
CA ALA A 134 -4.97 21.37 3.29
C ALA A 134 -4.72 19.87 3.52
N ALA A 135 -3.70 19.29 2.89
CA ALA A 135 -3.34 17.89 3.04
C ALA A 135 -3.15 17.52 4.53
N ALA A 136 -3.71 16.39 4.94
CA ALA A 136 -3.70 15.93 6.33
C ALA A 136 -2.94 14.61 6.50
N LEU A 137 -2.25 14.45 7.62
CA LEU A 137 -1.65 13.17 8.02
C LEU A 137 -2.55 12.50 9.06
N ASP A 138 -3.17 11.39 8.67
CA ASP A 138 -4.13 10.64 9.46
C ASP A 138 -3.62 9.25 9.83
N ASP A 139 -4.28 8.65 10.82
CA ASP A 139 -4.28 7.21 11.08
C ASP A 139 -2.87 6.59 11.31
N VAL A 140 -1.94 7.39 11.86
CA VAL A 140 -0.60 6.93 12.27
C VAL A 140 -0.74 5.94 13.43
N ARG A 141 -0.47 4.66 13.16
CA ARG A 141 -0.73 3.57 14.10
C ARG A 141 0.19 2.37 13.89
N LEU A 142 0.42 1.63 14.97
CA LEU A 142 1.11 0.34 14.93
C LEU A 142 0.14 -0.73 14.40
N VAL A 143 0.53 -1.51 13.39
CA VAL A 143 -0.30 -2.59 12.82
C VAL A 143 0.15 -3.99 13.24
N ARG A 144 1.44 -4.17 13.50
CA ARG A 144 2.02 -5.44 13.95
C ARG A 144 3.29 -5.21 14.75
N LYS A 145 3.52 -6.04 15.76
CA LYS A 145 4.84 -6.18 16.39
C LYS A 145 5.14 -7.63 16.74
N GLU A 146 6.42 -7.96 16.81
CA GLU A 146 6.92 -9.29 17.12
C GLU A 146 8.18 -9.20 17.98
N GLY A 147 8.37 -10.20 18.85
CA GLY A 147 9.55 -10.36 19.67
C GLY A 147 9.40 -9.85 21.11
N GLY A 148 10.32 -10.29 21.97
CA GLY A 148 10.27 -10.05 23.41
C GLY A 148 9.18 -10.83 24.14
N LYS A 149 9.05 -10.58 25.45
CA LYS A 149 8.15 -11.31 26.36
C LYS A 149 6.68 -11.26 25.94
N SER A 150 6.23 -10.18 25.29
CA SER A 150 4.84 -10.03 24.86
C SER A 150 4.49 -10.85 23.61
N GLY A 151 5.47 -11.50 22.97
CA GLY A 151 5.24 -12.27 21.75
C GLY A 151 4.81 -11.41 20.56
N SER A 152 4.01 -11.98 19.67
CA SER A 152 3.42 -11.27 18.54
C SER A 152 2.13 -10.56 18.93
N TRP A 153 1.96 -9.36 18.39
CA TRP A 153 0.72 -8.62 18.45
C TRP A 153 0.39 -8.10 17.06
N ARG A 154 -0.88 -8.18 16.69
CA ARG A 154 -1.42 -7.62 15.45
C ARG A 154 -2.63 -6.79 15.81
N ARG A 155 -2.83 -5.70 15.09
CA ARG A 155 -4.03 -4.89 15.23
C ARG A 155 -5.22 -5.64 14.64
N ASP A 156 -6.30 -5.70 15.41
CA ASP A 156 -7.58 -6.24 14.97
C ASP A 156 -8.37 -5.16 14.22
N ASP A 157 -7.96 -4.87 12.97
CA ASP A 157 -8.65 -3.91 12.13
C ASP A 157 -9.60 -4.62 11.15
N ALA A 158 -10.92 -4.48 11.34
CA ALA A 158 -11.93 -4.84 10.34
C ALA A 158 -11.80 -4.03 9.03
N ARG A 159 -11.03 -2.92 9.04
CA ARG A 159 -10.76 -2.05 7.89
C ARG A 159 -9.73 -2.61 6.89
N GLU A 160 -9.02 -3.70 7.22
CA GLU A 160 -8.07 -4.31 6.28
C GLU A 160 -8.76 -5.13 5.17
N ALA A 161 -10.03 -5.50 5.36
CA ALA A 161 -10.81 -6.29 4.41
C ALA A 161 -11.16 -5.55 3.10
N ASP A 162 -10.95 -4.22 3.02
CA ASP A 162 -11.47 -3.38 1.95
C ASP A 162 -10.39 -2.84 0.99
N ARG A 163 -9.12 -3.25 1.15
CA ARG A 163 -8.00 -2.74 0.34
C ARG A 163 -7.31 -3.87 -0.46
N VAL A 164 -7.56 -3.87 -1.77
CA VAL A 164 -6.92 -4.77 -2.74
C VAL A 164 -5.41 -4.49 -2.78
N ARG A 165 -4.58 -5.49 -2.46
CA ARG A 165 -3.12 -5.42 -2.64
C ARG A 165 -2.73 -5.77 -4.07
N VAL A 166 -1.96 -4.90 -4.73
CA VAL A 166 -1.39 -5.17 -6.06
C VAL A 166 0.11 -5.49 -5.91
N SER A 167 0.51 -6.69 -6.34
CA SER A 167 1.93 -7.09 -6.41
C SER A 167 2.63 -6.36 -7.57
N ARG A 168 3.66 -5.56 -7.27
CA ARG A 168 4.49 -4.87 -8.29
C ARG A 168 5.25 -5.82 -9.21
N LYS A 169 5.39 -7.11 -8.88
CA LYS A 169 6.20 -8.07 -9.66
C LYS A 169 5.39 -8.90 -10.66
N THR A 170 4.08 -9.03 -10.46
CA THR A 170 3.21 -9.90 -11.27
C THR A 170 1.95 -9.21 -11.77
N GLN A 171 1.62 -8.01 -11.27
CA GLN A 171 0.35 -7.34 -11.55
C GLN A 171 -0.90 -8.20 -11.30
N GLU A 172 -0.78 -9.29 -10.53
CA GLU A 172 -1.91 -10.15 -10.18
C GLU A 172 -2.63 -9.60 -8.94
N ALA A 173 -3.93 -9.36 -9.05
CA ALA A 173 -4.82 -9.08 -7.94
C ALA A 173 -5.34 -10.41 -7.36
N ARG A 174 -5.25 -10.59 -6.03
CA ARG A 174 -5.86 -11.74 -5.34
C ARG A 174 -6.85 -11.24 -4.29
N ALA A 175 -8.09 -11.69 -4.41
CA ALA A 175 -9.15 -11.51 -3.43
C ALA A 175 -8.82 -12.21 -2.10
N ALA A 176 -9.14 -11.57 -0.97
CA ALA A 176 -9.23 -12.23 0.34
C ALA A 176 -10.50 -13.07 0.43
N GLU A 177 -10.58 -13.96 1.42
CA GLU A 177 -11.48 -15.13 1.44
C GLU A 177 -12.99 -14.83 1.24
N ASP A 178 -13.46 -13.59 1.46
CA ASP A 178 -14.88 -13.22 1.26
C ASP A 178 -15.12 -11.90 0.48
N GLY A 179 -14.16 -11.36 -0.28
CA GLY A 179 -14.26 -10.00 -0.86
C GLY A 179 -13.93 -9.87 -2.34
N GLU A 180 -14.71 -9.05 -3.05
CA GLU A 180 -14.56 -8.67 -4.47
C GLU A 180 -13.12 -8.21 -4.81
N ALA A 181 -12.65 -8.54 -6.02
CA ALA A 181 -11.37 -8.04 -6.53
C ALA A 181 -11.61 -7.03 -7.67
N VAL A 182 -10.85 -5.94 -7.66
CA VAL A 182 -10.80 -4.95 -8.75
C VAL A 182 -9.38 -4.92 -9.28
N ALA A 183 -9.23 -5.05 -10.61
CA ALA A 183 -7.97 -4.91 -11.33
C ALA A 183 -8.08 -3.76 -12.36
N GLY A 184 -6.93 -3.20 -12.74
CA GLY A 184 -6.79 -1.84 -13.29
C GLY A 184 -7.36 -1.53 -14.68
N ALA A 185 -7.09 -0.27 -15.05
CA ALA A 185 -7.50 0.53 -16.22
C ALA A 185 -9.01 0.75 -16.40
N ASP A 186 -9.81 -0.30 -16.54
CA ASP A 186 -11.27 -0.19 -16.71
C ASP A 186 -11.98 -0.97 -15.61
N ARG A 187 -12.66 -0.25 -14.71
CA ARG A 187 -13.20 -0.76 -13.45
C ARG A 187 -14.38 -1.72 -13.67
N VAL A 188 -14.09 -3.00 -13.94
CA VAL A 188 -15.09 -4.08 -13.94
C VAL A 188 -15.13 -4.77 -12.57
N ARG A 189 -16.32 -4.90 -11.98
CA ARG A 189 -16.56 -5.71 -10.78
C ARG A 189 -17.02 -7.11 -11.17
N VAL A 190 -16.47 -8.13 -10.52
CA VAL A 190 -16.84 -9.54 -10.72
C VAL A 190 -17.24 -10.17 -9.39
N SER A 191 -18.50 -10.62 -9.31
CA SER A 191 -18.99 -11.42 -8.19
C SER A 191 -18.64 -12.90 -8.41
N ARG A 192 -17.90 -13.52 -7.48
CA ARG A 192 -17.62 -14.97 -7.56
C ARG A 192 -18.84 -15.85 -7.29
N LYS A 193 -19.88 -15.33 -6.62
CA LYS A 193 -21.08 -16.11 -6.28
C LYS A 193 -22.02 -16.29 -7.48
N THR A 194 -21.96 -15.36 -8.44
CA THR A 194 -22.85 -15.34 -9.62
C THR A 194 -22.11 -15.41 -10.95
N GLN A 195 -20.79 -15.21 -10.97
CA GLN A 195 -19.97 -15.09 -12.19
C GLN A 195 -20.48 -13.99 -13.16
N GLU A 196 -21.24 -13.02 -12.66
CA GLU A 196 -21.74 -11.90 -13.45
C GLU A 196 -20.77 -10.72 -13.35
N ALA A 197 -20.42 -10.14 -14.51
CA ALA A 197 -19.72 -8.87 -14.61
C ALA A 197 -20.73 -7.76 -14.92
N ARG A 198 -20.67 -6.64 -14.19
CA ARG A 198 -21.49 -5.45 -14.47
C ARG A 198 -20.60 -4.26 -14.78
N ALA A 199 -20.85 -3.63 -15.92
CA ALA A 199 -20.28 -2.32 -16.24
C ALA A 199 -20.89 -1.26 -15.31
N ALA A 200 -20.06 -0.33 -14.83
CA ALA A 200 -20.57 0.95 -14.33
C ALA A 200 -21.14 1.73 -15.53
N GLU A 201 -22.14 2.59 -15.29
CA GLU A 201 -23.10 3.06 -16.30
C GLU A 201 -22.57 3.74 -17.58
N ASP A 202 -21.26 3.89 -17.81
CA ASP A 202 -20.77 4.52 -19.03
C ASP A 202 -19.69 3.77 -19.85
N GLU A 203 -19.04 2.67 -19.44
CA GLU A 203 -17.98 2.07 -20.31
C GLU A 203 -17.85 0.53 -20.25
N GLU A 204 -17.26 -0.02 -21.33
CA GLU A 204 -17.16 -1.43 -21.74
C GLU A 204 -16.60 -2.41 -20.68
N ALA A 205 -17.03 -3.68 -20.76
CA ALA A 205 -16.47 -4.77 -19.96
C ALA A 205 -15.82 -5.82 -20.87
N VAL A 206 -14.60 -6.26 -20.52
CA VAL A 206 -13.92 -7.43 -21.12
C VAL A 206 -13.47 -8.36 -19.99
N ALA A 207 -13.76 -9.65 -20.11
CA ALA A 207 -13.36 -10.67 -19.15
C ALA A 207 -12.48 -11.75 -19.80
N GLY A 208 -11.42 -12.16 -19.08
CA GLY A 208 -10.79 -13.49 -19.18
C GLY A 208 -10.04 -13.86 -20.45
N ALA A 209 -9.09 -14.79 -20.32
CA ALA A 209 -8.29 -15.35 -21.41
C ALA A 209 -9.15 -16.30 -22.26
N ASP A 210 -9.87 -15.73 -23.23
CA ASP A 210 -10.30 -16.29 -24.52
C ASP A 210 -11.40 -15.35 -25.06
N ARG A 211 -11.00 -14.45 -25.96
CA ARG A 211 -11.72 -13.19 -26.23
C ARG A 211 -12.83 -13.36 -27.27
N VAL A 212 -14.08 -13.13 -26.86
CA VAL A 212 -15.17 -12.73 -27.76
C VAL A 212 -15.46 -11.24 -27.56
N ARG A 213 -15.54 -10.48 -28.66
CA ARG A 213 -16.01 -9.08 -28.67
C ARG A 213 -17.34 -9.01 -29.41
N VAL A 214 -18.27 -8.20 -28.90
CA VAL A 214 -19.53 -7.88 -29.59
C VAL A 214 -19.60 -6.37 -29.82
N SER A 215 -19.86 -5.95 -31.06
CA SER A 215 -20.03 -4.55 -31.43
C SER A 215 -21.49 -4.12 -31.36
N ARG A 216 -21.76 -2.96 -30.75
CA ARG A 216 -23.11 -2.38 -30.61
C ARG A 216 -23.74 -1.86 -31.91
N LYS A 217 -23.06 -1.87 -33.06
CA LYS A 217 -23.63 -1.27 -34.29
C LYS A 217 -24.34 -2.25 -35.23
N THR A 218 -24.15 -3.57 -35.12
CA THR A 218 -24.68 -4.54 -36.09
C THR A 218 -25.41 -5.76 -35.51
N GLN A 219 -25.37 -5.99 -34.19
CA GLN A 219 -26.04 -7.11 -33.51
C GLN A 219 -25.89 -8.50 -34.18
N GLU A 220 -24.68 -8.91 -34.54
CA GLU A 220 -24.42 -10.32 -34.89
C GLU A 220 -23.17 -10.85 -34.18
N ALA A 221 -23.22 -12.12 -33.78
CA ALA A 221 -22.11 -12.89 -33.23
C ALA A 221 -21.95 -14.19 -34.03
N ARG A 222 -20.70 -14.58 -34.31
CA ARG A 222 -20.36 -15.92 -34.82
C ARG A 222 -19.15 -16.45 -34.05
N ALA A 223 -19.21 -17.73 -33.74
CA ALA A 223 -18.09 -18.52 -33.29
C ALA A 223 -17.89 -19.67 -34.28
N ALA A 224 -16.67 -20.19 -34.44
CA ALA A 224 -16.40 -21.62 -34.35
C ALA A 224 -14.90 -21.93 -34.49
N GLU A 225 -14.55 -22.98 -33.75
CA GLU A 225 -13.48 -23.99 -33.87
C GLU A 225 -12.28 -23.70 -34.79
N ASP A 226 -11.12 -23.86 -34.15
CA ASP A 226 -9.74 -23.77 -34.65
C ASP A 226 -9.22 -22.35 -34.93
N GLU A 227 -8.18 -22.00 -34.17
CA GLU A 227 -7.59 -20.68 -33.88
C GLU A 227 -7.36 -19.72 -35.07
N GLU A 228 -7.70 -18.43 -34.89
CA GLU A 228 -6.78 -17.27 -34.83
C GLU A 228 -7.58 -15.95 -34.84
N ALA A 229 -7.27 -15.00 -33.95
CA ALA A 229 -7.69 -13.60 -34.10
C ALA A 229 -6.70 -12.62 -33.47
N VAL A 230 -6.09 -11.77 -34.30
CA VAL A 230 -5.33 -10.57 -33.91
C VAL A 230 -6.05 -9.35 -34.48
N ALA A 231 -6.18 -8.27 -33.70
CA ALA A 231 -6.68 -6.98 -34.20
C ALA A 231 -5.84 -5.81 -33.67
N GLY A 232 -5.41 -4.94 -34.59
CA GLY A 232 -4.72 -3.67 -34.35
C GLY A 232 -5.06 -2.64 -35.44
N ALA A 233 -4.99 -1.36 -35.10
CA ALA A 233 -5.81 -0.29 -35.66
C ALA A 233 -5.52 0.21 -37.10
N ASP A 234 -4.59 -0.34 -37.89
CA ASP A 234 -4.09 0.44 -39.05
C ASP A 234 -3.65 -0.25 -40.35
N ARG A 235 -4.00 -1.50 -40.68
CA ARG A 235 -3.80 -2.02 -42.06
C ARG A 235 -4.84 -3.06 -42.49
N VAL A 236 -5.44 -2.83 -43.67
CA VAL A 236 -6.24 -3.83 -44.40
C VAL A 236 -5.33 -4.59 -45.36
N ARG A 237 -5.34 -5.93 -45.30
CA ARG A 237 -4.86 -6.78 -46.39
C ARG A 237 -5.77 -7.99 -46.53
N VAL A 238 -6.30 -8.19 -47.73
CA VAL A 238 -7.04 -9.39 -48.13
C VAL A 238 -6.13 -10.18 -49.08
N SER A 239 -5.93 -11.46 -48.80
CA SER A 239 -5.51 -12.42 -49.82
C SER A 239 -6.20 -13.76 -49.59
N ARG A 240 -6.96 -14.21 -50.59
CA ARG A 240 -7.49 -15.58 -50.65
C ARG A 240 -6.36 -16.56 -50.99
N LYS A 241 -6.42 -17.75 -50.40
CA LYS A 241 -6.10 -18.99 -51.12
C LYS A 241 -7.24 -19.99 -50.96
N THR A 242 -7.75 -20.39 -52.12
CA THR A 242 -8.52 -21.59 -52.49
C THR A 242 -7.95 -22.87 -51.87
N GLN A 243 -8.79 -23.77 -51.30
CA GLN A 243 -9.34 -25.01 -51.91
C GLN A 243 -8.22 -26.04 -52.20
N GLU A 244 -8.22 -27.30 -51.73
CA GLU A 244 -9.15 -28.41 -51.98
C GLU A 244 -8.80 -29.65 -51.11
N ASP A 245 -9.83 -30.43 -50.78
CA ASP A 245 -9.97 -31.89 -50.79
C ASP A 245 -8.88 -32.83 -50.23
N ALA A 246 -9.21 -33.52 -49.12
CA ALA A 246 -9.52 -34.97 -49.07
C ALA A 246 -9.86 -35.41 -47.63
#